data_AF-A0A254QKI1-F1
#
_entry.id   AF-A0A254QKI1-F1
#
_cell.length_a   1.000
_cell.length_b   1.000
_cell.length_c   1.000
_cell.angle_alpha   90.00
_cell.angle_beta   90.00
_cell.angle_gamma   90.00
#
_symmetry.space_group_name_H-M   'P 1'
#
loop_
_entity.id
_entity.type
_entity.pdbx_description
1 polymer ?
#
loop_
_entity_poly.entity_id
_entity_poly.type
_entity_poly.pdbx_seq_one_letter_code
_entity_poly.pdbx_strand_id
1 'polypeptide(L)'
;MQHASSHTYGRFQREEFILGGTGQETFEPRFTYHGFRYVQVTGLTQKPTVNSLFGKWVTTDLSESGSFSSSDDRINLLQTTFNRTTLNNMHGIPTDCPQREKMGWMDDGCVMMEASIYNFDAINFYRKWIGDMVDSQDPNGHVPDIVPTSGWGRSTGLPGNMADPWWGGAIVFSPWKLYQYYGDTRILKENYGVMKRYVDYLTSTAKGNIV
;
A
#
# COMPACT_ATOMS: atom_id res chain seq x y z
N MET A 1 21.53 -10.61 9.82
CA MET A 1 20.38 -9.69 9.94
C MET A 1 19.38 -10.36 10.86
N GLN A 2 19.14 -9.81 12.05
CA GLN A 2 17.99 -10.25 12.86
C GLN A 2 16.74 -9.69 12.18
N HIS A 3 15.91 -10.57 11.65
CA HIS A 3 14.55 -10.21 11.25
C HIS A 3 13.80 -9.69 12.49
N ALA A 4 12.87 -8.74 12.32
CA ALA A 4 11.98 -8.34 13.39
C ALA A 4 11.24 -9.59 13.90
N SER A 5 11.58 -10.04 15.11
CA SER A 5 11.20 -11.34 15.66
C SER A 5 9.70 -11.47 15.98
N SER A 6 8.92 -10.41 15.80
CA SER A 6 7.49 -10.33 16.11
C SER A 6 6.55 -10.39 14.90
N HIS A 7 7.02 -10.15 13.67
CA HIS A 7 6.10 -9.97 12.52
C HIS A 7 6.49 -10.71 11.23
N THR A 8 7.70 -11.28 11.15
CA THR A 8 8.14 -12.06 9.98
C THR A 8 8.61 -13.43 10.41
N TYR A 9 7.82 -14.46 10.14
CA TYR A 9 8.10 -15.85 10.48
C TYR A 9 8.26 -16.70 9.21
N GLY A 10 8.99 -17.81 9.29
CA GLY A 10 9.10 -18.78 8.19
C GLY A 10 10.00 -18.34 7.02
N ARG A 11 9.61 -18.69 5.80
CA ARG A 11 10.37 -18.45 4.55
C ARG A 11 10.19 -17.01 4.05
N PHE A 12 10.61 -16.04 4.86
CA PHE A 12 10.54 -14.63 4.49
C PHE A 12 11.44 -14.33 3.28
N GLN A 13 10.86 -13.75 2.22
CA GLN A 13 11.59 -13.34 1.01
C GLN A 13 12.42 -14.48 0.38
N ARG A 14 11.91 -15.73 0.43
CA ARG A 14 12.62 -16.92 -0.06
C ARG A 14 11.71 -17.80 -0.92
N GLU A 15 12.20 -18.13 -2.10
CA GLU A 15 11.61 -19.12 -3.00
C GLU A 15 12.50 -20.37 -3.07
N GLU A 16 11.88 -21.52 -3.35
CA GLU A 16 12.59 -22.78 -3.60
C GLU A 16 12.07 -23.39 -4.90
N PHE A 17 13.00 -23.78 -5.76
CA PHE A 17 12.70 -24.48 -7.00
C PHE A 17 13.50 -25.79 -7.03
N ILE A 18 12.79 -26.90 -7.20
CA ILE A 18 13.37 -28.24 -7.28
C ILE A 18 13.42 -28.63 -8.76
N LEU A 19 14.62 -28.89 -9.27
CA LEU A 19 14.83 -29.27 -10.67
C LEU A 19 14.21 -30.64 -10.97
N GLY A 20 13.53 -30.75 -12.10
CA GLY A 20 13.04 -32.03 -12.63
C GLY A 20 14.13 -32.87 -13.29
N GLY A 21 15.28 -32.28 -13.62
CA GLY A 21 16.39 -32.96 -14.30
C GLY A 21 16.18 -33.12 -15.80
N THR A 22 15.32 -32.28 -16.39
CA THR A 22 14.86 -32.41 -17.79
C THR A 22 15.63 -31.52 -18.78
N GLY A 23 16.73 -30.92 -18.34
CA GLY A 23 17.55 -30.00 -19.12
C GLY A 23 17.38 -28.56 -18.66
N GLN A 24 17.12 -27.64 -19.59
CA GLN A 24 16.90 -26.23 -19.27
C GLN A 24 15.48 -26.03 -18.74
N GLU A 25 15.37 -25.55 -17.51
CA GLU A 25 14.10 -25.33 -16.82
C GLU A 25 13.94 -23.84 -16.47
N THR A 26 12.71 -23.34 -16.46
CA THR A 26 12.38 -21.95 -16.10
C THR A 26 11.39 -21.94 -14.94
N PHE A 27 11.67 -21.13 -13.93
CA PHE A 27 10.81 -20.95 -12.77
C PHE A 27 10.44 -19.48 -12.59
N GLU A 28 9.15 -19.23 -12.42
CA GLU A 28 8.59 -17.92 -12.10
C GLU A 28 7.48 -18.09 -11.06
N PRO A 29 7.65 -17.56 -9.84
CA PRO A 29 6.65 -17.72 -8.79
C PRO A 29 5.39 -16.90 -9.11
N ARG A 30 4.21 -17.47 -8.86
CA ARG A 30 2.91 -16.87 -9.27
C ARG A 30 2.03 -16.37 -8.12
N PHE A 31 2.31 -16.80 -6.88
CA PHE A 31 1.46 -16.53 -5.71
C PHE A 31 2.20 -15.76 -4.60
N THR A 32 3.23 -15.01 -4.98
CA THR A 32 4.09 -14.26 -4.06
C THR A 32 4.75 -13.12 -4.82
N TYR A 33 5.23 -12.12 -4.10
CA TYR A 33 6.07 -11.06 -4.64
C TYR A 33 7.03 -10.58 -3.56
N HIS A 34 8.14 -9.99 -3.99
CA HIS A 34 9.27 -9.65 -3.14
C HIS A 34 9.71 -8.21 -3.38
N GLY A 35 10.07 -7.49 -2.31
CA GLY A 35 10.67 -6.17 -2.39
C GLY A 35 12.17 -6.30 -2.19
N PHE A 36 12.97 -6.11 -3.24
CA PHE A 36 14.41 -6.35 -3.19
C PHE A 36 15.19 -5.57 -4.26
N ARG A 37 16.50 -5.43 -4.01
CA ARG A 37 17.50 -5.01 -5.00
C ARG A 37 18.51 -6.12 -5.31
N TYR A 38 18.72 -7.03 -4.36
CA TYR A 38 19.71 -8.11 -4.45
C TYR A 38 19.03 -9.45 -4.20
N VAL A 39 19.51 -10.49 -4.89
CA VAL A 39 19.06 -11.87 -4.73
C VAL A 39 20.27 -12.74 -4.43
N GLN A 40 20.17 -13.58 -3.40
CA GLN A 40 21.14 -14.64 -3.15
C GLN A 40 20.60 -15.95 -3.70
N VAL A 41 21.40 -16.63 -4.51
CA VAL A 41 21.07 -17.96 -5.07
C VAL A 41 22.04 -18.98 -4.50
N THR A 42 21.49 -20.08 -3.98
CA THR A 42 22.25 -21.21 -3.42
C THR A 42 21.79 -22.51 -4.03
N GLY A 43 22.65 -23.52 -4.09
CA GLY A 43 22.31 -24.86 -4.62
C GLY A 43 22.56 -25.03 -6.12
N LEU A 44 23.18 -24.06 -6.79
CA LEU A 44 23.63 -24.21 -8.17
C LEU A 44 24.96 -24.97 -8.23
N THR A 45 25.11 -25.85 -9.21
CA THR A 45 26.38 -26.57 -9.48
C THR A 45 27.39 -25.71 -10.22
N GLN A 46 26.94 -24.61 -10.84
CA GLN A 46 27.77 -23.65 -11.56
C GLN A 46 27.38 -22.22 -11.19
N LYS A 47 28.32 -21.29 -11.33
CA LYS A 47 28.06 -19.87 -11.08
C LYS A 47 27.02 -19.34 -12.09
N PRO A 48 25.96 -18.64 -11.64
CA PRO A 48 24.99 -18.06 -12.56
C PRO A 48 25.62 -16.95 -13.41
N THR A 49 25.09 -16.77 -14.61
CA THR A 49 25.44 -15.65 -15.51
C THR A 49 24.43 -14.53 -15.37
N VAL A 50 24.69 -13.39 -16.03
CA VAL A 50 23.73 -12.27 -16.09
C VAL A 50 22.40 -12.64 -16.75
N ASN A 51 22.35 -13.73 -17.52
CA ASN A 51 21.14 -14.23 -18.18
C ASN A 51 20.44 -15.35 -17.40
N SER A 52 20.93 -15.69 -16.20
CA SER A 52 20.37 -16.78 -15.39
C SER A 52 19.23 -16.32 -14.49
N LEU A 53 19.11 -15.02 -14.20
CA LEU A 53 18.07 -14.45 -13.34
C LEU A 53 17.57 -13.13 -13.91
N PHE A 54 16.24 -12.97 -13.93
CA PHE A 54 15.58 -11.76 -14.37
C PHE A 54 14.63 -11.27 -13.28
N GLY A 55 14.77 -10.00 -12.88
CA GLY A 55 13.79 -9.35 -12.04
C GLY A 55 12.58 -8.93 -12.87
N LYS A 56 11.38 -9.33 -12.47
CA LYS A 56 10.13 -8.83 -13.04
C LYS A 56 9.51 -7.83 -12.08
N TRP A 57 9.36 -6.59 -12.55
CA TRP A 57 8.66 -5.57 -11.79
C TRP A 57 7.16 -5.77 -11.95
N VAL A 58 6.47 -5.97 -10.84
CA VAL A 58 5.02 -6.25 -10.79
C VAL A 58 4.39 -5.22 -9.87
N THR A 59 3.42 -4.49 -10.37
CA THR A 59 2.68 -3.45 -9.65
C THR A 59 1.25 -3.38 -10.21
N THR A 60 0.35 -2.64 -9.57
CA THR A 60 -0.89 -2.21 -10.23
C THR A 60 -0.54 -1.36 -11.45
N ASP A 61 -1.11 -1.72 -12.60
CA ASP A 61 -0.86 -1.06 -13.87
C ASP A 61 -1.53 0.33 -13.92
N LEU A 62 -0.84 1.32 -13.38
CA LEU A 62 -1.26 2.71 -13.42
C LEU A 62 -0.58 3.43 -14.59
N SER A 63 -1.39 4.11 -15.41
CA SER A 63 -0.87 4.95 -16.49
C SER A 63 -0.23 6.21 -15.90
N GLU A 64 0.88 6.65 -16.48
CA GLU A 64 1.49 7.94 -16.13
C GLU A 64 0.54 9.09 -16.54
N SER A 65 0.27 10.01 -15.61
CA SER A 65 -0.58 11.20 -15.83
C SER A 65 0.20 12.51 -15.78
N GLY A 66 1.44 12.47 -15.30
CA GLY A 66 2.29 13.65 -15.18
C GLY A 66 3.77 13.31 -15.21
N SER A 67 4.57 14.32 -15.49
CA SER A 67 6.02 14.22 -15.52
C SER A 67 6.64 15.50 -14.96
N PHE A 68 7.86 15.38 -14.47
CA PHE A 68 8.61 16.49 -13.92
C PHE A 68 10.08 16.38 -14.33
N SER A 69 10.68 17.52 -14.65
CA SER A 69 12.11 17.66 -14.90
C SER A 69 12.59 19.03 -14.44
N SER A 70 13.84 19.11 -14.01
CA SER A 70 14.51 20.33 -13.59
C SER A 70 15.95 20.37 -14.09
N SER A 71 16.62 21.51 -13.91
CA SER A 71 18.05 21.67 -14.18
C SER A 71 18.96 21.01 -13.13
N ASP A 72 18.43 20.47 -12.03
CA ASP A 72 19.20 19.79 -10.99
C ASP A 72 18.96 18.27 -11.06
N ASP A 73 19.99 17.54 -11.47
CA ASP A 73 19.94 16.08 -11.62
C ASP A 73 19.59 15.35 -10.32
N ARG A 74 19.84 15.96 -9.15
CA ARG A 74 19.47 15.35 -7.86
C ARG A 74 17.96 15.38 -7.65
N ILE A 75 17.29 16.44 -8.10
CA ILE A 75 15.83 16.54 -8.02
C ILE A 75 15.20 15.59 -9.04
N ASN A 76 15.79 15.46 -10.23
CA ASN A 76 15.34 14.48 -11.23
C ASN A 76 15.49 13.03 -10.71
N LEU A 77 16.61 12.74 -10.03
CA LEU A 77 16.81 11.46 -9.36
C LEU A 77 15.81 11.23 -8.22
N LEU A 78 15.51 12.24 -7.42
CA LEU A 78 14.49 12.16 -6.37
C LEU A 78 13.12 11.84 -6.98
N GLN A 79 12.72 12.53 -8.04
CA GLN A 79 11.44 12.31 -8.73
C GLN A 79 11.32 10.88 -9.25
N THR A 80 12.33 10.39 -9.98
CA THR A 80 12.32 9.01 -10.50
C THR A 80 12.36 7.98 -9.38
N THR A 81 13.03 8.26 -8.26
CA THR A 81 13.06 7.38 -7.08
C THR A 81 11.71 7.36 -6.37
N PHE A 82 11.05 8.52 -6.28
CA PHE A 82 9.70 8.65 -5.75
C PHE A 82 8.72 7.82 -6.58
N ASN A 83 8.67 7.99 -7.91
CA ASN A 83 7.77 7.22 -8.78
C ASN A 83 7.97 5.71 -8.65
N ARG A 84 9.24 5.24 -8.60
CA ARG A 84 9.55 3.83 -8.35
C ARG A 84 9.07 3.36 -6.98
N THR A 85 9.27 4.17 -5.94
CA THR A 85 8.85 3.86 -4.56
C THR A 85 7.33 3.79 -4.43
N THR A 86 6.63 4.72 -5.06
CA THR A 86 5.17 4.77 -5.11
C THR A 86 4.61 3.53 -5.78
N LEU A 87 5.09 3.19 -6.99
CA LEU A 87 4.63 2.02 -7.73
C LEU A 87 4.96 0.70 -7.02
N ASN A 88 6.12 0.60 -6.35
CA ASN A 88 6.44 -0.57 -5.52
C ASN A 88 5.41 -0.82 -4.41
N ASN A 89 4.68 0.21 -3.97
CA ASN A 89 3.67 0.10 -2.92
C ASN A 89 2.24 0.04 -3.46
N MET A 90 2.04 -0.13 -4.77
CA MET A 90 0.72 -0.21 -5.39
C MET A 90 0.44 -1.65 -5.83
N HIS A 91 -0.26 -2.42 -4.99
CA HIS A 91 -0.59 -3.82 -5.24
C HIS A 91 -2.08 -4.10 -4.96
N GLY A 92 -2.95 -3.43 -5.71
CA GLY A 92 -4.41 -3.45 -5.50
C GLY A 92 -4.90 -2.65 -4.29
N ILE A 93 -3.98 -2.23 -3.43
CA ILE A 93 -4.11 -1.28 -2.31
C ILE A 93 -2.79 -0.51 -2.17
N PRO A 94 -2.77 0.70 -1.58
CA PRO A 94 -1.54 1.41 -1.24
C PRO A 94 -0.94 0.81 0.04
N THR A 95 0.24 0.19 -0.07
CA THR A 95 0.93 -0.45 1.07
C THR A 95 1.98 0.45 1.72
N ASP A 96 2.30 0.18 2.98
CA ASP A 96 3.42 0.81 3.70
C ASP A 96 4.79 0.41 3.14
N CYS A 97 4.98 -0.88 2.88
CA CYS A 97 6.20 -1.42 2.30
C CYS A 97 5.96 -2.68 1.46
N PRO A 98 6.75 -2.89 0.39
CA PRO A 98 6.60 -4.07 -0.48
C PRO A 98 7.30 -5.31 0.06
N GLN A 99 8.05 -5.19 1.17
CA GLN A 99 8.94 -6.25 1.63
C GLN A 99 8.38 -6.98 2.85
N ARG A 100 8.03 -6.25 3.92
CA ARG A 100 7.76 -6.82 5.24
C ARG A 100 6.29 -7.02 5.52
N GLU A 101 5.55 -5.91 5.61
CA GLU A 101 4.17 -5.88 6.11
C GLU A 101 3.17 -5.97 4.97
N LYS A 102 3.33 -5.11 3.96
CA LYS A 102 2.45 -5.04 2.77
C LYS A 102 1.01 -4.70 3.16
N MET A 103 0.86 -3.88 4.18
CA MET A 103 -0.43 -3.55 4.78
C MET A 103 -0.89 -2.17 4.29
N GLY A 104 -2.21 -2.04 4.09
CA GLY A 104 -2.82 -0.77 3.68
C GLY A 104 -3.00 0.18 4.85
N TRP A 105 -1.90 0.65 5.43
CA TRP A 105 -1.93 1.67 6.48
C TRP A 105 -2.58 2.96 5.94
N MET A 106 -3.66 3.37 6.60
CA MET A 106 -4.59 4.35 6.04
C MET A 106 -3.98 5.74 5.90
N ASP A 107 -3.16 6.18 6.86
CA ASP A 107 -2.51 7.48 6.74
C ASP A 107 -1.47 7.49 5.61
N ASP A 108 -0.56 6.50 5.59
CA ASP A 108 0.49 6.35 4.59
C ASP A 108 -0.09 6.43 3.16
N GLY A 109 -1.18 5.70 2.91
CA GLY A 109 -1.88 5.74 1.63
C GLY A 109 -2.50 7.10 1.33
N CYS A 110 -3.04 7.79 2.34
CA CYS A 110 -3.72 9.10 2.23
C CYS A 110 -2.73 10.25 1.99
N VAL A 111 -1.63 10.33 2.74
CA VAL A 111 -0.63 11.40 2.60
C VAL A 111 0.05 11.34 1.24
N MET A 112 0.25 10.12 0.72
CA MET A 112 0.85 9.89 -0.59
C MET A 112 -0.07 10.19 -1.77
N MET A 113 -1.40 10.26 -1.57
CA MET A 113 -2.37 10.42 -2.67
C MET A 113 -2.06 11.57 -3.61
N GLU A 114 -1.74 12.74 -3.07
CA GLU A 114 -1.50 13.94 -3.88
C GLU A 114 -0.35 13.69 -4.86
N ALA A 115 0.80 13.28 -4.34
CA ALA A 115 1.97 13.04 -5.16
C ALA A 115 1.77 11.84 -6.11
N SER A 116 1.02 10.81 -5.72
CA SER A 116 0.63 9.72 -6.62
C SER A 116 -0.25 10.19 -7.77
N ILE A 117 -1.27 11.02 -7.49
CA ILE A 117 -2.23 11.52 -8.49
C ILE A 117 -1.58 12.48 -9.48
N TYR A 118 -0.61 13.28 -9.04
CA TYR A 118 0.19 14.13 -9.95
C TYR A 118 1.04 13.33 -10.94
N ASN A 119 1.40 12.08 -10.61
CA ASN A 119 2.29 11.27 -11.45
C ASN A 119 1.55 10.18 -12.22
N PHE A 120 0.44 9.65 -11.69
CA PHE A 120 -0.29 8.52 -12.24
C PHE A 120 -1.80 8.76 -12.25
N ASP A 121 -2.50 8.21 -13.25
CA ASP A 121 -3.96 8.11 -13.25
C ASP A 121 -4.39 7.03 -12.24
N ALA A 122 -4.57 7.48 -11.00
CA ALA A 122 -4.84 6.64 -9.84
C ALA A 122 -6.29 6.73 -9.34
N ILE A 123 -7.20 7.38 -10.08
CA ILE A 123 -8.57 7.63 -9.62
C ILE A 123 -9.32 6.33 -9.26
N ASN A 124 -9.22 5.31 -10.10
CA ASN A 124 -9.91 4.04 -9.89
C ASN A 124 -9.26 3.21 -8.79
N PHE A 125 -7.94 3.27 -8.68
CA PHE A 125 -7.19 2.62 -7.61
C PHE A 125 -7.62 3.15 -6.24
N TYR A 126 -7.62 4.48 -6.06
CA TYR A 126 -8.03 5.09 -4.81
C TYR A 126 -9.53 4.99 -4.56
N ARG A 127 -10.39 5.07 -5.60
CA ARG A 127 -11.83 4.84 -5.43
C ARG A 127 -12.11 3.43 -4.91
N LYS A 128 -11.41 2.42 -5.43
CA LYS A 128 -11.51 1.04 -4.93
C LYS A 128 -11.08 0.96 -3.47
N TRP A 129 -9.94 1.54 -3.12
CA TRP A 129 -9.44 1.48 -1.75
C TRP A 129 -10.31 2.25 -0.74
N ILE A 130 -10.91 3.38 -1.14
CA ILE A 130 -11.96 4.05 -0.35
C ILE A 130 -13.14 3.12 -0.12
N GLY A 131 -13.54 2.32 -1.11
CA GLY A 131 -14.52 1.24 -0.94
C GLY A 131 -14.12 0.25 0.15
N ASP A 132 -12.86 -0.19 0.16
CA ASP A 132 -12.33 -1.07 1.23
C ASP A 132 -12.43 -0.40 2.62
N MET A 133 -12.24 0.93 2.71
CA MET A 133 -12.40 1.68 3.98
C MET A 133 -13.85 1.72 4.44
N VAL A 134 -14.78 1.94 3.51
CA VAL A 134 -16.22 1.94 3.76
C VAL A 134 -16.65 0.59 4.32
N ASP A 135 -16.22 -0.50 3.69
CA ASP A 135 -16.51 -1.88 4.11
C ASP A 135 -15.83 -2.22 5.45
N SER A 136 -14.78 -1.48 5.81
CA SER A 136 -14.03 -1.67 7.06
C SER A 136 -14.55 -0.83 8.24
N GLN A 137 -15.42 0.15 8.01
CA GLN A 137 -15.95 0.98 9.10
C GLN A 137 -16.88 0.17 10.02
N ASP A 138 -16.64 0.26 11.32
CA ASP A 138 -17.45 -0.39 12.35
C ASP A 138 -18.80 0.34 12.55
N PRO A 139 -19.84 -0.33 13.09
CA PRO A 139 -21.16 0.28 13.30
C PRO A 139 -21.16 1.54 14.18
N ASN A 140 -20.18 1.69 15.07
CA ASN A 140 -20.01 2.87 15.92
C ASN A 140 -19.29 4.05 15.22
N GLY A 141 -18.88 3.90 13.96
CA GLY A 141 -18.18 4.92 13.17
C GLY A 141 -16.65 4.83 13.22
N HIS A 142 -16.08 3.99 14.08
CA HIS A 142 -14.64 3.69 14.11
C HIS A 142 -14.19 3.07 12.78
N VAL A 143 -12.95 3.37 12.37
CA VAL A 143 -12.28 2.71 11.25
C VAL A 143 -10.89 2.25 11.71
N PRO A 144 -10.44 1.03 11.34
CA PRO A 144 -9.13 0.52 11.73
C PRO A 144 -8.00 1.25 10.99
N ASP A 145 -6.83 1.36 11.60
CA ASP A 145 -5.66 2.02 10.99
C ASP A 145 -5.10 1.33 9.73
N ILE A 146 -5.42 0.04 9.55
CA ILE A 146 -5.05 -0.76 8.37
C ILE A 146 -6.30 -1.21 7.64
N VAL A 147 -6.36 -0.94 6.34
CA VAL A 147 -7.44 -1.34 5.45
C VAL A 147 -6.88 -1.90 4.14
N PRO A 148 -7.32 -3.10 3.70
CA PRO A 148 -8.29 -3.98 4.34
C PRO A 148 -7.70 -4.68 5.58
N THR A 149 -8.58 -5.14 6.46
CA THR A 149 -8.19 -5.89 7.67
C THR A 149 -9.15 -7.04 7.95
N SER A 150 -8.59 -8.17 8.42
CA SER A 150 -9.35 -9.35 8.87
C SER A 150 -9.77 -9.27 10.35
N GLY A 151 -9.92 -8.05 10.89
CA GLY A 151 -10.28 -7.80 12.28
C GLY A 151 -9.17 -7.18 13.13
N TRP A 152 -7.97 -7.00 12.58
CA TRP A 152 -6.92 -6.23 13.23
C TRP A 152 -7.29 -4.74 13.30
N GLY A 153 -7.01 -4.08 14.42
CA GLY A 153 -7.28 -2.65 14.62
C GLY A 153 -8.75 -2.27 14.86
N ARG A 154 -9.72 -3.12 14.47
CA ARG A 154 -11.16 -2.88 14.67
C ARG A 154 -11.51 -2.65 16.15
N SER A 155 -12.62 -1.99 16.41
CA SER A 155 -13.11 -1.70 17.77
C SER A 155 -13.26 -2.96 18.65
N THR A 156 -13.64 -4.09 18.05
CA THR A 156 -13.77 -5.41 18.73
C THR A 156 -12.64 -6.39 18.38
N GLY A 157 -11.59 -5.90 17.71
CA GLY A 157 -10.48 -6.69 17.19
C GLY A 157 -9.32 -6.90 18.16
N LEU A 158 -8.20 -7.43 17.65
CA LEU A 158 -6.91 -7.47 18.35
C LEU A 158 -5.86 -6.69 17.53
N PRO A 159 -5.07 -5.77 18.13
CA PRO A 159 -5.03 -5.42 19.55
C PRO A 159 -6.28 -4.64 20.03
N GLY A 160 -7.18 -4.28 19.11
CA GLY A 160 -8.46 -3.64 19.41
C GLY A 160 -8.35 -2.12 19.53
N ASN A 161 -9.35 -1.41 19.01
CA ASN A 161 -9.52 0.04 19.12
C ASN A 161 -8.23 0.85 18.82
N MET A 162 -7.57 0.54 17.71
CA MET A 162 -6.52 1.40 17.17
C MET A 162 -7.20 2.53 16.40
N ALA A 163 -7.31 3.68 17.08
CA ALA A 163 -8.21 4.76 16.72
C ALA A 163 -7.44 6.08 16.59
N ASP A 164 -6.24 6.05 16.01
CA ASP A 164 -5.48 7.27 15.83
C ASP A 164 -6.24 8.20 14.85
N PRO A 165 -6.50 9.47 15.22
CA PRO A 165 -7.25 10.39 14.37
C PRO A 165 -6.62 10.65 12.99
N TRP A 166 -5.30 10.47 12.87
CA TRP A 166 -4.57 10.70 11.63
C TRP A 166 -4.79 9.55 10.63
N TRP A 167 -4.68 8.31 11.11
CA TRP A 167 -4.96 7.11 10.31
C TRP A 167 -6.44 6.99 9.97
N GLY A 168 -7.32 7.08 10.97
CA GLY A 168 -8.76 7.01 10.71
C GLY A 168 -9.27 8.19 9.88
N GLY A 169 -8.63 9.37 10.00
CA GLY A 169 -8.95 10.57 9.24
C GLY A 169 -8.85 10.39 7.73
N ALA A 170 -8.09 9.40 7.24
CA ALA A 170 -8.02 9.06 5.83
C ALA A 170 -9.39 8.72 5.20
N ILE A 171 -10.37 8.21 5.98
CA ILE A 171 -11.73 7.96 5.47
C ILE A 171 -12.45 9.27 5.08
N VAL A 172 -12.01 10.41 5.63
CA VAL A 172 -12.52 11.75 5.30
C VAL A 172 -11.64 12.41 4.24
N PHE A 173 -10.32 12.37 4.42
CA PHE A 173 -9.39 13.07 3.53
C PHE A 173 -9.25 12.41 2.16
N SER A 174 -9.38 11.08 2.04
CA SER A 174 -9.20 10.40 0.75
C SER A 174 -10.30 10.76 -0.27
N PRO A 175 -11.61 10.71 0.07
CA PRO A 175 -12.67 11.21 -0.81
C PRO A 175 -12.49 12.70 -1.15
N TRP A 176 -12.09 13.51 -0.17
CA TRP A 176 -11.84 14.95 -0.38
C TRP A 176 -10.72 15.20 -1.39
N LYS A 177 -9.58 14.52 -1.26
CA LYS A 177 -8.47 14.63 -2.22
C LYS A 177 -8.89 14.18 -3.62
N LEU A 178 -9.61 13.07 -3.77
CA LEU A 178 -10.10 12.67 -5.09
C LEU A 178 -11.01 13.72 -5.73
N TYR A 179 -11.89 14.33 -4.94
CA TYR A 179 -12.69 15.45 -5.42
C TYR A 179 -11.82 16.65 -5.82
N GLN A 180 -10.84 17.04 -5.00
CA GLN A 180 -9.98 18.19 -5.30
C GLN A 180 -9.18 18.02 -6.59
N TYR A 181 -8.63 16.83 -6.83
CA TYR A 181 -7.73 16.59 -7.97
C TYR A 181 -8.44 16.14 -9.25
N TYR A 182 -9.59 15.46 -9.15
CA TYR A 182 -10.33 14.95 -10.31
C TYR A 182 -11.69 15.62 -10.55
N GLY A 183 -12.18 16.46 -9.62
CA GLY A 183 -13.44 17.19 -9.75
C GLY A 183 -14.71 16.32 -9.62
N ASP A 184 -14.59 15.04 -9.28
CA ASP A 184 -15.73 14.12 -9.22
C ASP A 184 -16.55 14.30 -7.94
N THR A 185 -17.60 15.12 -7.97
CA THR A 185 -18.48 15.35 -6.80
C THR A 185 -19.23 14.10 -6.31
N ARG A 186 -19.32 13.03 -7.12
CA ARG A 186 -20.02 11.79 -6.73
C ARG A 186 -19.31 11.10 -5.58
N ILE A 187 -17.97 11.14 -5.53
CA ILE A 187 -17.20 10.51 -4.45
C ILE A 187 -17.57 11.10 -3.09
N LEU A 188 -17.85 12.41 -3.02
CA LEU A 188 -18.29 13.05 -1.78
C LEU A 188 -19.73 12.66 -1.45
N LYS A 189 -20.64 12.66 -2.43
CA LYS A 189 -22.04 12.31 -2.22
C LYS A 189 -22.20 10.87 -1.72
N GLU A 190 -21.46 9.94 -2.32
CA GLU A 190 -21.49 8.51 -1.98
C GLU A 190 -20.89 8.24 -0.60
N ASN A 191 -19.84 8.96 -0.21
CA ASN A 191 -19.09 8.69 1.02
C ASN A 191 -19.43 9.63 2.19
N TYR A 192 -20.23 10.68 1.99
CA TYR A 192 -20.54 11.66 3.05
C TYR A 192 -21.08 11.00 4.33
N GLY A 193 -21.94 9.98 4.18
CA GLY A 193 -22.50 9.24 5.31
C GLY A 193 -21.42 8.55 6.17
N VAL A 194 -20.43 7.91 5.55
CA VAL A 194 -19.33 7.24 6.28
C VAL A 194 -18.39 8.25 6.91
N MET A 195 -18.11 9.35 6.19
CA MET A 195 -17.26 10.45 6.66
C MET A 195 -17.86 11.09 7.92
N LYS A 196 -19.17 11.37 7.89
CA LYS A 196 -19.90 11.94 9.03
C LYS A 196 -19.85 11.01 10.24
N ARG A 197 -20.10 9.70 10.06
CA ARG A 197 -20.05 8.74 11.17
C ARG A 197 -18.68 8.67 11.84
N TYR A 198 -17.60 8.82 11.07
CA TYR A 198 -16.26 8.87 11.65
C TYR A 198 -16.05 10.13 12.50
N VAL A 199 -16.49 11.30 12.02
CA VAL A 199 -16.44 12.55 12.81
C VAL A 199 -17.32 12.47 14.06
N ASP A 200 -18.51 11.86 13.96
CA ASP A 200 -19.39 11.61 15.10
C ASP A 200 -18.70 10.67 16.13
N TYR A 201 -17.98 9.63 15.66
CA TYR A 201 -17.17 8.75 16.50
C TYR A 201 -16.07 9.52 17.26
N LEU A 202 -15.26 10.31 16.55
CA LEU A 202 -14.22 11.15 17.20
C LEU A 202 -14.82 12.12 18.22
N THR A 203 -15.99 12.70 17.91
CA THR A 203 -16.70 13.58 18.84
C THR A 203 -17.13 12.83 20.09
N SER A 204 -17.56 11.57 19.97
CA SER A 204 -17.97 10.73 21.09
C SER A 204 -16.82 10.29 22.00
N THR A 205 -15.58 10.26 21.47
CA THR A 205 -14.38 9.91 22.25
C THR A 205 -13.73 11.14 22.89
N ALA A 206 -14.02 12.34 22.40
CA ALA A 206 -13.43 13.59 22.86
C ALA A 206 -13.81 13.95 24.31
N LYS A 207 -12.83 14.45 25.07
CA LYS A 207 -13.02 15.01 26.41
C LYS A 207 -12.64 16.49 26.40
N GLY A 208 -13.61 17.37 26.62
CA GLY A 208 -13.37 18.82 26.57
C GLY A 208 -12.92 19.32 25.19
N ASN A 209 -13.43 18.69 24.11
CA ASN A 209 -13.05 18.94 22.72
C ASN A 209 -11.61 18.54 22.35
N ILE A 210 -10.98 17.66 23.13
CA ILE A 210 -9.69 17.05 22.83
C ILE A 210 -9.93 15.56 22.58
N VAL A 211 -9.53 15.09 21.41
CA VAL A 211 -9.53 13.67 21.00
C VAL A 211 -8.25 13.02 21.50
#